data_AF-W2TPV1-F1
#
_entry.id   AF-W2TPV1-F1
#
_cell.length_a   1.000
_cell.length_b   1.000
_cell.length_c   1.000
_cell.angle_alpha   90.00
_cell.angle_beta   90.00
_cell.angle_gamma   90.00
#
_symmetry.space_group_name_H-M   'P 1'
#
loop_
_entity.id
_entity.type
_entity.pdbx_description
1 polymer ?
#
loop_
_entity_poly.entity_id
_entity_poly.type
_entity_poly.pdbx_seq_one_letter_code
_entity_poly.pdbx_strand_id
1 'polypeptide(L)'
;YGWKAEKPIQIKDGLRQSLPSFLLSDVRTGNCTSVTNTGAYSCLRTIIELKREFSYYLLQLYIPSFMLVAVSWVSFWLDKDSVPARVTLGVTTLLTMTTQASGVNANLPPVSYTKAIDIWIGVCLAFIFGALLEFALVNWAARQDLAVRTSRARQHNLHLFFR
;
A
#
# COMPACT_ATOMS: atom_id res chain seq x y z
N TYR A 1 0.80 -24.60 -43.02
CA TYR A 1 -0.49 -24.32 -42.34
C TYR A 1 -0.47 -22.87 -41.88
N GLY A 2 -1.60 -22.18 -41.92
CA GLY A 2 -1.66 -20.72 -41.72
C GLY A 2 -2.96 -20.30 -41.04
N TRP A 3 -2.97 -19.07 -40.51
CA TRP A 3 -4.16 -18.45 -39.95
C TRP A 3 -5.22 -18.23 -41.03
N LYS A 4 -6.50 -18.32 -40.65
CA LYS A 4 -7.59 -17.88 -41.53
C LYS A 4 -7.48 -16.36 -41.75
N ALA A 5 -7.69 -15.92 -42.99
CA ALA A 5 -7.62 -14.51 -43.37
C ALA A 5 -8.72 -13.68 -42.69
N GLU A 6 -9.91 -14.25 -42.52
CA GLU A 6 -11.02 -13.63 -41.82
C GLU A 6 -11.25 -14.28 -40.46
N LYS A 7 -11.38 -13.44 -39.43
CA LYS A 7 -11.71 -13.82 -38.03
C LYS A 7 -10.99 -15.11 -37.59
N PRO A 8 -9.64 -15.09 -37.54
CA PRO A 8 -8.86 -16.29 -37.18
C PRO A 8 -9.17 -16.82 -35.78
N ILE A 9 -9.71 -15.97 -34.90
CA ILE A 9 -10.03 -16.30 -33.52
C ILE A 9 -11.46 -15.84 -33.24
N GLN A 10 -12.30 -16.79 -32.79
CA GLN A 10 -13.67 -16.51 -32.38
C GLN A 10 -13.71 -16.32 -30.86
N ILE A 11 -14.14 -15.15 -30.42
CA ILE A 11 -14.31 -14.82 -29.00
C ILE A 11 -15.76 -15.07 -28.63
N LYS A 12 -16.00 -15.81 -27.54
CA LYS A 12 -17.35 -16.10 -27.05
C LYS A 12 -17.99 -14.83 -26.47
N ASP A 13 -19.25 -14.60 -26.82
CA ASP A 13 -20.06 -13.54 -26.20
C ASP A 13 -20.16 -13.76 -24.69
N GLY A 14 -19.86 -12.73 -23.91
CA GLY A 14 -19.83 -12.82 -22.44
C GLY A 14 -18.49 -13.25 -21.83
N LEU A 15 -17.40 -13.36 -22.60
CA LEU A 15 -16.07 -13.72 -22.07
C LEU A 15 -15.65 -12.87 -20.86
N ARG A 16 -16.05 -11.59 -20.81
CA ARG A 16 -15.79 -10.70 -19.65
C ARG A 16 -16.33 -11.23 -18.33
N GLN A 17 -17.45 -11.96 -18.33
CA GLN A 17 -18.00 -12.56 -17.11
C GLN A 17 -17.20 -13.76 -16.62
N SER A 18 -16.43 -14.41 -17.51
CA SER A 18 -15.59 -15.55 -17.15
C SER A 18 -14.20 -15.14 -16.64
N LEU A 19 -13.77 -13.89 -16.86
CA LEU A 19 -12.50 -13.36 -16.35
C LEU A 19 -12.74 -12.25 -15.32
N PRO A 20 -12.84 -12.57 -14.02
CA PRO A 20 -13.13 -11.57 -12.99
C PRO A 20 -11.95 -10.61 -12.72
N SER A 21 -10.71 -11.05 -12.96
CA SER A 21 -9.50 -10.27 -12.64
C SER A 21 -8.86 -9.59 -13.85
N PHE A 22 -9.32 -9.90 -15.06
CA PHE A 22 -8.69 -9.48 -16.31
C PHE A 22 -9.72 -9.17 -17.40
N LEU A 23 -9.50 -8.06 -18.10
CA LEU A 23 -10.19 -7.71 -19.32
C LEU A 23 -9.36 -8.20 -20.52
N LEU A 24 -10.00 -8.89 -21.46
CA LEU A 24 -9.39 -9.13 -22.77
C LEU A 24 -9.25 -7.78 -23.50
N SER A 25 -8.01 -7.37 -23.76
CA SER A 25 -7.68 -6.09 -24.39
C SER A 25 -7.55 -6.24 -25.91
N ASP A 26 -6.69 -7.15 -26.35
CA ASP A 26 -6.41 -7.37 -27.77
C ASP A 26 -6.01 -8.84 -28.02
N VAL A 27 -6.16 -9.29 -29.25
CA VAL A 27 -5.75 -10.64 -29.68
C VAL A 27 -5.01 -10.55 -31.00
N ARG A 28 -3.75 -10.98 -31.01
CA ARG A 28 -2.87 -10.95 -32.18
C ARG A 28 -2.50 -12.35 -32.64
N THR A 29 -2.53 -12.55 -33.95
CA THR A 29 -2.06 -13.78 -34.60
C THR A 29 -0.68 -13.56 -35.22
N GLY A 30 0.18 -14.57 -35.13
CA GLY A 30 1.52 -14.53 -35.69
C GLY A 30 2.06 -15.93 -35.97
N ASN A 31 3.28 -15.98 -36.52
CA ASN A 31 4.00 -17.22 -36.77
C ASN A 31 5.22 -17.30 -35.84
N CYS A 32 5.59 -18.49 -35.42
CA CYS A 32 6.68 -18.77 -34.48
C CYS A 32 7.66 -19.84 -35.02
N THR A 33 7.70 -20.03 -36.33
CA THR A 33 8.53 -21.03 -37.01
C THR A 33 9.96 -20.98 -36.47
N SER A 34 10.43 -22.09 -35.89
CA SER A 34 11.74 -22.18 -35.27
C SER A 34 12.60 -23.22 -35.98
N VAL A 35 13.89 -22.92 -36.10
CA VAL A 35 14.89 -23.84 -36.65
C VAL A 35 15.62 -24.48 -35.48
N THR A 36 15.63 -25.80 -35.44
CA THR A 36 16.37 -26.59 -34.44
C THR A 36 17.44 -27.42 -35.14
N ASN A 37 18.26 -28.12 -34.36
CA ASN A 37 19.35 -28.94 -34.88
C ASN A 37 18.89 -30.05 -35.84
N THR A 38 17.61 -30.45 -35.81
CA THR A 38 17.04 -31.51 -36.65
C THR A 38 16.28 -30.98 -37.87
N GLY A 39 16.07 -29.67 -37.99
CA GLY A 39 15.36 -29.05 -39.12
C GLY A 39 14.51 -27.84 -38.75
N ALA A 40 13.78 -27.32 -39.74
CA ALA A 40 12.86 -26.19 -39.57
C ALA A 40 11.43 -26.69 -39.32
N TYR A 41 10.84 -26.27 -38.19
CA TYR A 41 9.46 -26.61 -37.83
C TYR A 41 8.58 -25.36 -37.94
N SER A 42 7.60 -25.40 -38.84
CA SER A 42 6.54 -24.39 -38.89
C SER A 42 5.86 -24.30 -37.53
N CYS A 43 5.40 -23.11 -37.13
CA CYS A 43 4.70 -22.87 -35.86
C CYS A 43 3.77 -21.65 -36.00
N LEU A 44 2.56 -21.74 -35.44
CA LEU A 44 1.61 -20.62 -35.33
C LEU A 44 1.49 -20.18 -33.87
N ARG A 45 1.41 -18.86 -33.65
CA ARG A 45 1.33 -18.24 -32.32
C ARG A 45 0.12 -17.34 -32.24
N THR A 46 -0.60 -17.44 -31.12
CA THR A 46 -1.58 -16.45 -30.71
C THR A 46 -1.07 -15.71 -29.48
N ILE A 47 -1.22 -14.40 -29.48
CA ILE A 47 -0.88 -13.53 -28.35
C ILE A 47 -2.20 -12.92 -27.86
N ILE A 48 -2.51 -13.15 -26.60
CA ILE A 48 -3.72 -12.65 -25.95
C ILE A 48 -3.26 -11.58 -24.96
N GLU A 49 -3.62 -10.33 -25.21
CA GLU A 49 -3.33 -9.22 -24.32
C GLU A 49 -4.44 -9.10 -23.26
N LEU A 50 -4.07 -9.36 -22.01
CA LEU A 50 -4.97 -9.29 -20.86
C LEU A 50 -4.62 -8.05 -20.03
N LYS A 51 -5.57 -7.15 -19.85
CA LYS A 51 -5.46 -5.98 -18.97
C LYS A 51 -6.03 -6.33 -17.61
N ARG A 52 -5.33 -6.00 -16.52
CA ARG A 52 -5.83 -6.24 -15.15
C ARG A 52 -7.02 -5.30 -14.85
N GLU A 53 -8.08 -5.86 -14.28
CA GLU A 53 -9.20 -5.06 -13.74
C GLU A 53 -8.76 -4.42 -12.41
N PHE A 54 -8.71 -3.08 -12.37
CA PHE A 54 -8.15 -2.34 -11.24
C PHE A 54 -9.20 -1.88 -10.20
N SER A 55 -10.48 -1.89 -10.57
CA SER A 55 -11.59 -1.34 -9.77
C SER A 55 -11.66 -1.93 -8.36
N TYR A 56 -11.43 -3.24 -8.23
CA TYR A 56 -11.40 -3.93 -6.94
C TYR A 56 -10.28 -3.41 -6.01
N TYR A 57 -9.07 -3.26 -6.54
CA TYR A 57 -7.93 -2.77 -5.77
C TYR A 57 -8.18 -1.33 -5.31
N LEU A 58 -8.81 -0.49 -6.15
CA LEU A 58 -9.11 0.89 -5.80
C LEU A 58 -10.02 0.97 -4.55
N LEU A 59 -11.13 0.22 -4.56
CA LEU A 59 -12.10 0.26 -3.47
C LEU A 59 -11.61 -0.41 -2.17
N GLN A 60 -10.94 -1.56 -2.28
CA GLN A 60 -10.59 -2.36 -1.11
C GLN A 60 -9.18 -2.11 -0.56
N LEU A 61 -8.32 -1.42 -1.31
CA LEU A 61 -6.97 -1.08 -0.88
C LEU A 61 -6.71 0.41 -0.81
N TYR A 62 -6.96 1.15 -1.89
CA TYR A 62 -6.60 2.56 -1.95
C TYR A 62 -7.49 3.42 -1.03
N ILE A 63 -8.80 3.19 -1.03
CA ILE A 63 -9.73 3.91 -0.14
C ILE A 63 -9.40 3.66 1.35
N PRO A 64 -9.29 2.42 1.85
CA PRO A 64 -8.99 2.21 3.27
C PRO A 64 -7.59 2.69 3.65
N SER A 65 -6.57 2.56 2.80
CA SER A 65 -5.24 3.11 3.10
C SER A 65 -5.25 4.64 3.19
N PHE A 66 -6.01 5.32 2.32
CA PHE A 66 -6.21 6.76 2.42
C PHE A 66 -6.92 7.17 3.72
N MET A 67 -7.97 6.43 4.12
CA MET A 67 -8.64 6.67 5.40
C MET A 67 -7.68 6.49 6.59
N LEU A 68 -6.79 5.49 6.56
CA LEU A 68 -5.77 5.30 7.61
C LEU A 68 -4.79 6.48 7.69
N VAL A 69 -4.38 7.03 6.55
CA VAL A 69 -3.53 8.24 6.51
C VAL A 69 -4.29 9.46 7.03
N ALA A 70 -5.56 9.61 6.69
CA ALA A 70 -6.38 10.70 7.25
C ALA A 70 -6.50 10.60 8.77
N VAL A 71 -6.68 9.39 9.32
CA VAL A 71 -6.73 9.14 10.78
C VAL A 71 -5.40 9.52 11.46
N SER A 72 -4.27 9.24 10.82
CA SER A 72 -2.97 9.63 11.38
C SER A 72 -2.80 11.15 11.46
N TRP A 73 -3.35 11.90 10.51
CA TRP A 73 -3.38 13.37 10.55
C TRP A 73 -4.40 13.94 11.53
N VAL A 74 -5.59 13.35 11.64
CA VAL A 74 -6.61 13.79 12.61
C VAL A 74 -6.11 13.63 14.06
N SER A 75 -5.15 12.73 14.29
CA SER A 75 -4.46 12.60 15.59
C SER A 75 -3.67 13.85 16.01
N PHE A 76 -3.39 14.80 15.09
CA PHE A 76 -2.83 16.12 15.43
C PHE A 76 -3.89 17.08 16.01
N TRP A 77 -5.15 16.91 15.61
CA TRP A 77 -6.27 17.71 16.10
C TRP A 77 -6.81 17.25 17.46
N LEU A 78 -6.45 16.04 17.88
CA LEU A 78 -6.93 15.46 19.13
C LEU A 78 -6.05 15.92 20.31
N ASP A 79 -6.71 16.51 21.30
CA ASP A 79 -6.09 17.14 22.47
C ASP A 79 -5.14 16.20 23.24
N LYS A 80 -4.07 16.76 23.83
CA LYS A 80 -2.91 16.01 24.34
C LYS A 80 -3.18 15.07 25.52
N ASP A 81 -4.39 15.06 26.06
CA ASP A 81 -4.68 14.55 27.40
C ASP A 81 -4.76 13.02 27.49
N SER A 82 -4.77 12.31 26.34
CA SER A 82 -4.71 10.85 26.30
C SER A 82 -3.58 10.31 25.39
N VAL A 83 -2.34 10.64 25.76
CA VAL A 83 -1.08 10.04 25.25
C VAL A 83 -1.19 8.53 24.92
N PRO A 84 -1.69 7.65 25.80
CA PRO A 84 -1.79 6.22 25.49
C PRO A 84 -2.77 5.87 24.36
N ALA A 85 -3.85 6.65 24.19
CA ALA A 85 -4.81 6.43 23.10
C ALA A 85 -4.17 6.75 21.74
N ARG A 86 -3.43 7.87 21.65
CA ARG A 86 -2.72 8.26 20.42
C ARG A 86 -1.66 7.23 20.00
N VAL A 87 -0.84 6.74 20.94
CA VAL A 87 0.16 5.70 20.66
C VAL A 87 -0.51 4.42 20.16
N THR A 88 -1.58 3.99 20.83
CA THR A 88 -2.30 2.77 20.46
C THR A 88 -2.88 2.87 19.05
N LEU A 89 -3.50 4.01 18.71
CA LEU A 89 -4.01 4.26 17.36
C LEU A 89 -2.89 4.29 16.32
N GLY A 90 -1.76 4.95 16.59
CA GLY A 90 -0.61 5.01 15.68
C GLY A 90 0.04 3.64 15.43
N VAL A 91 0.23 2.82 16.48
CA VAL A 91 0.77 1.46 16.33
C VAL A 91 -0.22 0.55 15.61
N THR A 92 -1.53 0.66 15.94
CA THR A 92 -2.57 -0.14 15.29
C THR A 92 -2.64 0.19 13.79
N THR A 93 -2.60 1.47 13.41
CA THR A 93 -2.61 1.87 11.99
C THR A 93 -1.38 1.37 11.22
N LEU A 94 -0.19 1.40 11.82
CA LEU A 94 1.01 0.78 11.23
C LEU A 94 0.84 -0.73 11.02
N LEU A 95 0.33 -1.44 12.04
CA LEU A 95 0.09 -2.88 11.96
C LEU A 95 -0.96 -3.21 10.89
N THR A 96 -2.06 -2.46 10.82
CA THR A 96 -3.10 -2.62 9.81
C THR A 96 -2.54 -2.39 8.40
N MET A 97 -1.75 -1.33 8.19
CA MET A 97 -1.12 -1.06 6.90
C MET A 97 -0.15 -2.18 6.49
N THR A 98 0.65 -2.67 7.43
CA THR A 98 1.58 -3.79 7.21
C THR A 98 0.84 -5.09 6.88
N THR A 99 -0.29 -5.34 7.56
CA THR A 99 -1.15 -6.50 7.31
C THR A 99 -1.84 -6.41 5.95
N GLN A 100 -2.29 -5.22 5.56
CA GLN A 100 -2.86 -4.99 4.23
C GLN A 100 -1.80 -5.21 3.15
N ALA A 101 -0.58 -4.72 3.36
CA ALA A 101 0.55 -4.92 2.46
C ALA A 101 0.91 -6.41 2.28
N SER A 102 0.94 -7.18 3.37
CA SER A 102 1.20 -8.62 3.31
C SER A 102 0.06 -9.37 2.63
N GLY A 103 -1.21 -9.01 2.90
CA GLY A 103 -2.37 -9.60 2.23
C GLY A 103 -2.36 -9.40 0.72
N VAL A 104 -1.86 -8.27 0.24
CA VAL A 104 -1.72 -8.00 -1.19
C VAL A 104 -0.57 -8.80 -1.78
N ASN A 105 0.60 -8.76 -1.13
CA ASN A 105 1.77 -9.52 -1.58
C ASN A 105 1.56 -11.04 -1.54
N ALA A 106 0.67 -11.56 -0.69
CA ALA A 106 0.33 -12.99 -0.66
C ALA A 106 -0.38 -13.46 -1.95
N ASN A 107 -1.09 -12.56 -2.62
CA ASN A 107 -1.80 -12.85 -3.86
C ASN A 107 -0.94 -12.58 -5.12
N LEU A 108 0.29 -12.09 -4.95
CA LEU A 108 1.21 -11.79 -6.03
C LEU A 108 2.44 -12.71 -5.94
N PRO A 109 2.96 -13.24 -7.06
CA PRO A 109 4.21 -13.97 -7.04
C PRO A 109 5.34 -13.04 -6.57
N PRO A 110 6.31 -13.54 -5.79
CA PRO A 110 7.44 -12.74 -5.36
C PRO A 110 8.25 -12.31 -6.58
N VAL A 111 8.42 -11.01 -6.73
CA VAL A 111 9.20 -10.40 -7.82
C VAL A 111 10.30 -9.54 -7.22
N SER A 112 11.45 -9.50 -7.88
CA SER A 112 12.63 -8.77 -7.38
C SER A 112 12.64 -7.29 -7.74
N TYR A 113 11.69 -6.81 -8.56
CA TYR A 113 11.55 -5.40 -8.91
C TYR A 113 10.51 -4.71 -8.03
N THR A 114 10.71 -3.41 -7.79
CA THR A 114 9.77 -2.57 -7.05
C THR A 114 8.46 -2.41 -7.83
N LYS A 115 7.34 -2.82 -7.23
CA LYS A 115 6.02 -2.65 -7.84
C LYS A 115 5.44 -1.28 -7.45
N ALA A 116 4.52 -0.76 -8.27
CA ALA A 116 3.80 0.48 -7.94
C ALA A 116 3.10 0.42 -6.57
N ILE A 117 2.59 -0.75 -6.20
CA ILE A 117 1.96 -0.99 -4.89
C ILE A 117 2.95 -0.86 -3.73
N ASP A 118 4.20 -1.27 -3.92
CA ASP A 118 5.23 -1.18 -2.87
C ASP A 118 5.59 0.28 -2.59
N ILE A 119 5.62 1.12 -3.64
CA ILE A 119 5.82 2.57 -3.51
C ILE A 119 4.64 3.22 -2.78
N TRP A 120 3.40 2.88 -3.14
CA TRP A 120 2.21 3.40 -2.47
C TRP A 120 2.22 3.08 -0.97
N ILE A 121 2.47 1.81 -0.63
CA ILE A 121 2.55 1.36 0.76
C ILE A 121 3.68 2.07 1.50
N GLY A 122 4.85 2.22 0.87
CA GLY A 122 6.00 2.93 1.44
C GLY A 122 5.67 4.40 1.76
N VAL A 123 4.98 5.09 0.87
CA VAL A 123 4.53 6.47 1.09
C VAL A 123 3.53 6.56 2.25
N CYS A 124 2.50 5.71 2.27
CA CYS A 124 1.53 5.68 3.38
C CYS A 124 2.20 5.36 4.73
N LEU A 125 3.14 4.41 4.76
CA LEU A 125 3.91 4.08 5.97
C LEU A 125 4.78 5.24 6.44
N ALA A 126 5.44 5.94 5.52
CA ALA A 126 6.24 7.12 5.85
C ALA A 126 5.39 8.22 6.49
N PHE A 127 4.16 8.44 6.00
CA PHE A 127 3.22 9.40 6.60
C PHE A 127 2.81 9.00 8.02
N ILE A 128 2.46 7.73 8.26
CA ILE A 128 2.09 7.25 9.59
C ILE A 128 3.29 7.34 10.56
N PHE A 129 4.48 6.96 10.08
CA PHE A 129 5.71 7.07 10.86
C PHE A 129 6.05 8.53 11.21
N GLY A 130 5.85 9.46 10.26
CA GLY A 130 6.00 10.89 10.50
C GLY A 130 5.08 11.41 11.61
N ALA A 131 3.81 10.96 11.63
CA ALA A 131 2.87 11.32 12.70
C ALA A 131 3.31 10.78 14.08
N LEU A 132 3.89 9.58 14.14
CA LEU A 132 4.45 9.02 15.38
C LEU A 132 5.70 9.78 15.85
N LEU A 133 6.56 10.21 14.92
CA LEU A 133 7.75 11.01 15.26
C LEU A 133 7.36 12.38 15.82
N GLU A 134 6.39 13.06 15.21
CA GLU A 134 5.85 14.31 15.76
C GLU A 134 5.36 14.10 17.19
N PHE A 135 4.59 13.04 17.42
CA PHE A 135 4.07 12.75 18.75
C PHE A 135 5.19 12.49 19.76
N ALA A 136 6.22 11.74 19.38
CA ALA A 136 7.37 11.49 20.22
C ALA A 136 8.09 12.80 20.60
N LEU A 137 8.25 13.71 19.63
CA LEU A 137 8.86 15.02 19.86
C LEU A 137 8.02 15.91 20.78
N VAL A 138 6.70 15.99 20.56
CA VAL A 138 5.78 16.77 21.40
C VAL A 138 5.74 16.23 22.83
N ASN A 139 5.63 14.90 23.00
CA ASN A 139 5.63 14.29 24.32
C ASN A 139 6.99 14.48 25.04
N TRP A 140 8.10 14.43 24.31
CA TRP A 140 9.42 14.73 24.88
C TRP A 140 9.54 16.19 25.33
N ALA A 141 9.14 17.15 24.48
CA ALA A 141 9.14 18.56 24.82
C ALA A 141 8.21 18.88 26.01
N ALA A 142 7.01 18.29 26.04
CA ALA A 142 6.06 18.45 27.13
C ALA A 142 6.62 17.91 28.46
N ARG A 143 7.33 16.77 28.44
CA ARG A 143 7.99 16.21 29.63
C ARG A 143 9.12 17.10 30.14
N GLN A 144 9.89 17.72 29.24
CA GLN A 144 10.93 18.66 29.63
C GLN A 144 10.36 19.91 30.29
N ASP A 145 9.31 20.51 29.73
CA ASP A 145 8.65 21.68 30.34
C ASP A 145 8.07 21.32 31.72
N LEU A 146 7.45 20.15 31.87
CA LEU A 146 6.96 19.68 33.16
C LEU A 146 8.08 19.50 34.20
N ALA A 147 9.22 18.94 33.80
CA ALA A 147 10.38 18.75 34.69
C ALA A 147 10.98 20.10 35.15
N VAL A 148 11.07 21.08 34.25
CA VAL A 148 11.52 22.45 34.56
C VAL A 148 10.53 23.17 35.49
N ARG A 149 9.22 23.02 35.28
CA ARG A 149 8.20 23.61 36.18
C ARG A 149 8.24 22.99 37.57
N THR A 150 8.41 21.67 37.65
CA THR A 150 8.47 20.94 38.93
C THR A 150 9.68 21.35 39.77
N SER A 151 10.84 21.53 39.13
CA SER A 151 12.06 22.00 39.80
C SER A 151 11.92 23.44 40.32
N ARG A 152 11.34 24.36 39.53
CA ARG A 152 11.03 25.73 39.99
C ARG A 152 10.03 25.75 41.15
N ALA A 153 8.98 24.94 41.11
CA ALA A 153 7.98 24.86 42.18
C ALA A 153 8.57 24.33 43.49
N ARG A 154 9.45 23.33 43.44
CA ARG A 154 10.21 22.85 44.62
C ARG A 154 11.06 23.96 45.23
N GLN A 155 11.73 24.74 44.39
CA GLN A 155 12.63 25.80 44.84
C GLN A 155 11.87 26.96 45.51
N HIS A 156 10.69 27.32 45.00
CA HIS A 156 9.82 28.32 45.61
C HIS A 156 9.23 27.85 46.96
N ASN A 157 8.78 26.59 47.06
CA ASN A 157 8.31 26.03 48.33
C ASN A 157 9.42 25.93 49.39
N LEU A 158 10.65 25.60 48.99
CA LEU A 158 11.80 25.56 49.91
C LEU A 158 12.09 26.95 50.51
N HIS A 159 11.95 27.99 49.69
CA HIS A 159 12.17 29.38 50.11
C HIS A 159 11.09 29.90 51.08
N LEU A 160 9.86 29.40 50.96
CA LEU A 160 8.76 29.71 51.88
C LEU A 160 8.87 28.99 53.23
N PHE A 161 9.49 27.80 53.27
CA PHE A 161 9.65 27.02 54.50
C PHE A 161 10.77 27.54 55.42
N PHE A 162 11.76 28.25 54.87
CA PHE A 162 12.91 28.80 55.60
C PHE A 162 12.71 30.24 56.12
N ARG A 163 11.49 30.77 56.01
CA ARG A 163 11.11 32.12 56.47
C ARG A 163 10.07 32.02 57.56
#